data_AF-A0A936ILC3-F1
#
_entry.id   AF-A0A936ILC3-F1
#
_cell.length_a   1.000
_cell.length_b   1.000
_cell.length_c   1.000
_cell.angle_alpha   90.00
_cell.angle_beta   90.00
_cell.angle_gamma   90.00
#
_symmetry.space_group_name_H-M   'P 1'
#
loop_
_entity.id
_entity.type
_entity.pdbx_description
1 polymer ?
#
loop_
_entity_poly.entity_id
_entity_poly.type
_entity_poly.pdbx_seq_one_letter_code
_entity_poly.pdbx_strand_id
1 'polypeptide(L)'
;MGLFKSSEERRIERDMKIRQGIRRIEKSIAEQSKFQDEFVKNARQAKAIGDMQSYAFVRNSLKKTATIKKMLERQLLAVKNALLIKRQAEAAADFAGAMKIMAAEIGRMYGQADLTKTQLEWEKAIAQSQTMEERMTMFLEGIEQTASADVAAAPSEAISDEEIDRLIAAEEQVEKAREGQQMSALRAELDALKSQGGAKEAK
;
A
#
# COMPACT_ATOMS: atom_id res chain seq x y z
N MET A 1 12.62 -37.55 -0.76
CA MET A 1 12.62 -36.08 -0.93
C MET A 1 13.79 -35.54 -0.14
N GLY A 2 14.72 -34.81 -0.78
CA GLY A 2 15.96 -34.36 -0.14
C GLY A 2 15.71 -33.43 1.05
N LEU A 3 16.45 -33.60 2.13
CA LEU A 3 16.28 -32.87 3.40
C LEU A 3 16.59 -31.37 3.33
N PHE A 4 17.03 -30.83 2.17
CA PHE A 4 17.43 -29.43 2.01
C PHE A 4 16.91 -28.84 0.71
N LYS A 5 16.27 -27.67 0.80
CA LYS A 5 15.79 -26.89 -0.36
C LYS A 5 16.96 -26.27 -1.13
N SER A 6 16.86 -26.22 -2.45
CA SER A 6 17.85 -25.54 -3.29
C SER A 6 17.88 -24.02 -3.01
N SER A 7 18.95 -23.32 -3.40
CA SER A 7 19.02 -21.85 -3.29
C SER A 7 17.91 -21.16 -4.08
N GLU A 8 17.57 -21.72 -5.24
CA GLU A 8 16.52 -21.23 -6.12
C GLU A 8 15.12 -21.47 -5.54
N GLU A 9 14.88 -22.66 -4.96
CA GLU A 9 13.64 -22.95 -4.23
C GLU A 9 13.44 -21.99 -3.05
N ARG A 10 14.50 -21.71 -2.30
CA ARG A 10 14.47 -20.72 -1.21
C ARG A 10 14.17 -19.32 -1.71
N ARG A 11 14.75 -18.90 -2.84
CA ARG A 11 14.46 -17.58 -3.46
C ARG A 11 13.00 -17.46 -3.87
N ILE A 12 12.46 -18.48 -4.54
CA ILE A 12 11.05 -18.51 -4.97
C ILE A 12 10.10 -18.46 -3.78
N GLU A 13 10.37 -19.24 -2.73
CA GLU A 13 9.55 -19.23 -1.52
C GLU A 13 9.57 -17.85 -0.84
N ARG A 14 10.74 -17.21 -0.75
CA ARG A 14 10.87 -15.84 -0.21
C ARG A 14 10.05 -14.85 -1.04
N ASP A 15 10.20 -14.86 -2.36
CA ASP A 15 9.46 -13.96 -3.23
C ASP A 15 7.94 -14.18 -3.12
N MET A 16 7.49 -15.43 -2.96
CA MET A 16 6.09 -15.74 -2.70
C MET A 16 5.60 -15.16 -1.38
N LYS A 17 6.35 -15.33 -0.28
CA LYS A 17 6.00 -14.77 1.04
C LYS A 17 5.92 -13.24 1.00
N ILE A 18 6.86 -12.59 0.33
CA ILE A 18 6.84 -11.12 0.17
C ILE A 18 5.58 -10.68 -0.59
N ARG A 19 5.24 -11.34 -1.69
CA ARG A 19 4.01 -11.04 -2.45
C ARG A 19 2.76 -11.28 -1.62
N GLN A 20 2.72 -12.32 -0.79
CA GLN A 20 1.61 -12.58 0.12
C GLN A 20 1.50 -11.48 1.19
N GLY A 21 2.61 -11.07 1.79
CA GLY A 21 2.66 -9.96 2.75
C GLY A 21 2.14 -8.65 2.15
N ILE A 22 2.58 -8.29 0.94
CA ILE A 22 2.08 -7.12 0.21
C ILE A 22 0.56 -7.19 0.03
N ARG A 23 0.04 -8.33 -0.45
CA ARG A 23 -1.40 -8.50 -0.65
C ARG A 23 -2.20 -8.39 0.64
N ARG A 24 -1.66 -8.87 1.77
CA ARG A 24 -2.30 -8.73 3.08
C ARG A 24 -2.38 -7.25 3.48
N ILE A 25 -1.28 -6.51 3.36
CA ILE A 25 -1.24 -5.08 3.66
C ILE A 25 -2.23 -4.31 2.77
N GLU A 26 -2.24 -4.58 1.46
CA GLU A 26 -3.18 -3.96 0.51
C GLU A 26 -4.64 -4.25 0.88
N LYS A 27 -4.96 -5.50 1.25
CA LYS A 27 -6.29 -5.88 1.70
C LYS A 27 -6.67 -5.14 2.99
N SER A 28 -5.77 -5.05 3.96
CA SER A 28 -6.01 -4.32 5.21
C SER A 28 -6.22 -2.82 4.97
N ILE A 29 -5.48 -2.19 4.05
CA ILE A 29 -5.71 -0.79 3.66
C ILE A 29 -7.11 -0.60 3.07
N ALA A 30 -7.54 -1.52 2.20
CA ALA A 30 -8.88 -1.49 1.61
C ALA A 30 -9.97 -1.67 2.68
N GLU A 31 -9.78 -2.57 3.64
CA GLU A 31 -10.68 -2.76 4.79
C GLU A 31 -10.74 -1.51 5.68
N GLN A 32 -9.60 -0.90 6.03
CA GLN A 32 -9.57 0.35 6.80
C GLN A 32 -10.28 1.50 6.06
N SER A 33 -10.19 1.54 4.73
CA SER A 33 -10.92 2.55 3.94
C SER A 33 -12.43 2.36 4.03
N LYS A 34 -12.93 1.12 4.01
CA LYS A 34 -14.36 0.85 4.23
C LYS A 34 -14.82 1.27 5.62
N PHE A 35 -14.05 0.94 6.66
CA PHE A 35 -14.35 1.37 8.02
C PHE A 35 -14.34 2.90 8.16
N GLN A 36 -13.40 3.57 7.47
CA GLN A 36 -13.33 5.02 7.42
C GLN A 36 -14.66 5.60 6.87
N ASP A 37 -15.14 5.08 5.74
CA ASP A 37 -16.39 5.53 5.12
C ASP A 37 -17.61 5.29 6.03
N GLU A 38 -17.67 4.13 6.69
CA GLU A 38 -18.74 3.81 7.65
C GLU A 38 -18.72 4.72 8.87
N PHE A 39 -17.54 4.99 9.44
CA PHE A 39 -17.42 5.91 10.56
C PHE A 39 -17.77 7.35 10.17
N VAL A 40 -17.43 7.80 8.95
CA VAL A 40 -17.85 9.13 8.47
C VAL A 40 -19.37 9.24 8.40
N LYS A 41 -20.04 8.22 7.84
CA LYS A 41 -21.52 8.17 7.79
C LYS A 41 -22.14 8.21 9.18
N ASN A 42 -21.64 7.38 10.10
CA ASN A 42 -22.13 7.31 11.47
C ASN A 42 -21.90 8.62 12.23
N ALA A 43 -20.75 9.27 12.04
CA ALA A 43 -20.46 10.57 12.65
C ALA A 43 -21.45 11.64 12.17
N ARG A 44 -21.74 11.68 10.86
CA ARG A 44 -22.73 12.61 10.30
C ARG A 44 -24.12 12.37 10.87
N GLN A 45 -24.56 11.11 10.94
CA GLN A 45 -25.86 10.77 11.51
C GLN A 45 -25.95 11.18 12.99
N ALA A 46 -24.93 10.88 13.79
CA ALA A 46 -24.87 11.30 15.20
C ALA A 46 -24.95 12.83 15.35
N LYS A 47 -24.25 13.57 14.50
CA LYS A 47 -24.31 15.04 14.47
C LYS A 47 -25.71 15.55 14.08
N ALA A 48 -26.36 14.94 13.10
CA ALA A 48 -27.68 15.34 12.63
C ALA A 48 -28.78 15.13 13.68
N ILE A 49 -28.69 14.08 14.49
CA ILE A 49 -29.64 13.81 15.58
C ILE A 49 -29.30 14.53 16.89
N GLY A 50 -28.19 15.29 16.92
CA GLY A 50 -27.74 16.02 18.11
C GLY A 50 -27.05 15.16 19.18
N ASP A 51 -26.75 13.89 18.89
CA ASP A 51 -26.03 13.00 19.81
C ASP A 51 -24.52 13.26 19.76
N MET A 52 -24.10 14.26 20.53
CA MET A 52 -22.71 14.70 20.59
C MET A 52 -21.78 13.68 21.26
N GLN A 53 -22.30 12.80 22.12
CA GLN A 53 -21.50 11.75 22.76
C GLN A 53 -21.12 10.69 21.73
N SER A 54 -22.09 10.20 20.95
CA SER A 54 -21.83 9.27 19.84
C SER A 54 -20.98 9.92 18.76
N TYR A 55 -21.20 11.20 18.45
CA TYR A 55 -20.33 11.94 17.52
C TYR A 55 -18.86 11.93 17.96
N ALA A 56 -18.58 12.28 19.22
CA ALA A 56 -17.23 12.29 19.76
C ALA A 56 -16.58 10.89 19.75
N PHE A 57 -17.35 9.85 20.10
CA PHE A 57 -16.87 8.46 20.05
C PHE A 57 -16.51 8.03 18.63
N VAL A 58 -17.38 8.27 17.66
CA VAL A 58 -17.16 7.90 16.27
C VAL A 58 -15.99 8.69 15.67
N ARG A 59 -15.86 9.98 16.00
CA ARG A 59 -14.71 10.82 15.60
C ARG A 59 -13.38 10.26 16.10
N ASN A 60 -13.32 9.80 17.34
CA ASN A 60 -12.12 9.16 17.90
C ASN A 60 -11.81 7.82 17.21
N SER A 61 -12.84 7.03 16.89
CA SER A 61 -12.67 5.78 16.13
C SER A 61 -12.17 6.04 14.70
N LEU A 62 -12.72 7.04 14.02
CA LEU A 62 -12.29 7.50 12.70
C LEU A 62 -10.83 7.94 12.71
N LYS A 63 -10.40 8.69 13.74
CA LYS A 63 -9.00 9.09 13.94
C LYS A 63 -8.05 7.89 14.07
N LYS A 64 -8.44 6.88 14.85
CA LYS A 64 -7.68 5.63 14.96
C LYS A 64 -7.59 4.93 13.60
N THR A 65 -8.72 4.70 12.94
CA THR A 65 -8.76 4.07 11.60
C THR A 65 -7.86 4.77 10.59
N ALA A 66 -7.93 6.10 10.52
CA ALA A 66 -7.10 6.87 9.60
C ALA A 66 -5.60 6.76 9.94
N THR A 67 -5.26 6.71 11.23
CA THR A 67 -3.86 6.55 11.70
C THR A 67 -3.30 5.19 11.27
N ILE A 68 -4.11 4.15 11.44
CA ILE A 68 -3.76 2.77 11.08
C ILE A 68 -3.57 2.66 9.56
N LYS A 69 -4.50 3.21 8.79
CA LYS A 69 -4.41 3.25 7.33
C LYS A 69 -3.12 3.93 6.85
N LYS A 70 -2.81 5.11 7.39
CA LYS A 70 -1.58 5.85 7.05
C LYS A 70 -0.31 5.06 7.39
N MET A 71 -0.30 4.35 8.52
CA MET A 71 0.80 3.46 8.90
C MET A 71 0.97 2.32 7.89
N LEU A 72 -0.13 1.63 7.52
CA LEU A 72 -0.10 0.54 6.55
C LEU A 72 0.36 1.01 5.16
N GLU A 73 -0.10 2.18 4.71
CA GLU A 73 0.33 2.80 3.46
C GLU A 73 1.84 3.09 3.46
N ARG A 74 2.37 3.61 4.58
CA ARG A 74 3.81 3.83 4.76
C ARG A 74 4.59 2.52 4.74
N GLN A 75 4.10 1.48 5.41
CA GLN A 75 4.72 0.15 5.38
C GLN A 75 4.72 -0.43 3.96
N LEU A 76 3.61 -0.32 3.24
CA LEU A 76 3.52 -0.76 1.84
C LEU A 76 4.53 -0.03 0.95
N LEU A 77 4.68 1.28 1.11
CA LEU A 77 5.67 2.08 0.39
C LEU A 77 7.10 1.64 0.73
N ALA A 78 7.39 1.43 2.01
CA ALA A 78 8.69 0.95 2.46
C ALA A 78 9.04 -0.41 1.83
N VAL A 79 8.10 -1.35 1.80
CA VAL A 79 8.26 -2.66 1.14
C VAL A 79 8.48 -2.52 -0.38
N LYS A 80 7.75 -1.62 -1.05
CA LYS A 80 7.93 -1.35 -2.49
C LYS A 80 9.32 -0.78 -2.78
N ASN A 81 9.79 0.16 -1.98
CA ASN A 81 11.13 0.74 -2.12
C ASN A 81 12.23 -0.29 -1.85
N ALA A 82 12.04 -1.11 -0.83
CA ALA A 82 12.89 -2.26 -0.53
C ALA A 82 13.03 -3.22 -1.74
N LEU A 83 11.92 -3.56 -2.39
CA LEU A 83 11.93 -4.39 -3.60
C LEU A 83 12.66 -3.75 -4.79
N LEU A 84 12.58 -2.42 -4.94
CA LEU A 84 13.34 -1.71 -5.97
C LEU A 84 14.84 -1.78 -5.70
N ILE A 85 15.25 -1.60 -4.44
CA ILE A 85 16.66 -1.72 -4.03
C ILE A 85 17.16 -3.15 -4.28
N LYS A 86 16.37 -4.17 -3.95
CA LYS A 86 16.70 -5.58 -4.25
C LYS A 86 16.97 -5.78 -5.75
N ARG A 87 16.06 -5.32 -6.61
CA ARG A 87 16.22 -5.44 -8.08
C ARG A 87 17.46 -4.71 -8.61
N GLN A 88 17.77 -3.54 -8.05
CA GLN A 88 19.00 -2.81 -8.41
C GLN A 88 20.26 -3.59 -8.02
N ALA A 89 20.25 -4.22 -6.84
CA ALA A 89 21.36 -5.05 -6.37
C ALA A 89 21.54 -6.34 -7.19
N GLU A 90 20.44 -6.96 -7.62
CA GLU A 90 20.44 -8.11 -8.54
C GLU A 90 21.03 -7.70 -9.90
N ALA A 91 20.55 -6.60 -10.49
CA ALA A 91 21.08 -6.09 -11.75
C ALA A 91 22.57 -5.74 -11.68
N ALA A 92 23.02 -5.15 -10.57
CA ALA A 92 24.43 -4.86 -10.35
C ALA A 92 25.28 -6.14 -10.21
N ALA A 93 24.74 -7.18 -9.58
CA ALA A 93 25.41 -8.48 -9.46
C ALA A 93 25.49 -9.22 -10.80
N ASP A 94 24.42 -9.20 -11.59
CA ASP A 94 24.39 -9.77 -12.95
C ASP A 94 25.41 -9.07 -13.86
N PHE A 95 25.49 -7.74 -13.78
CA PHE A 95 26.50 -6.96 -14.51
C PHE A 95 27.92 -7.32 -14.07
N ALA A 96 28.20 -7.38 -12.77
CA ALA A 96 29.50 -7.80 -12.25
C ALA A 96 29.86 -9.23 -12.69
N GLY A 97 28.88 -10.14 -12.74
CA GLY A 97 29.03 -11.49 -13.27
C GLY A 97 29.40 -11.52 -14.75
N ALA A 98 28.71 -10.74 -15.59
CA ALA A 98 29.01 -10.62 -17.02
C ALA A 98 30.41 -10.02 -17.26
N MET A 99 30.78 -9.00 -16.48
CA MET A 99 32.11 -8.40 -16.52
C MET A 99 33.21 -9.38 -16.12
N LYS A 100 32.97 -10.25 -15.12
CA LYS A 100 33.90 -11.33 -14.73
C LYS A 100 34.18 -12.28 -15.90
N ILE A 101 33.14 -12.66 -16.65
CA ILE A 101 33.28 -13.53 -17.83
C ILE A 101 34.12 -12.82 -18.90
N MET A 102 33.79 -11.57 -19.23
CA MET A 102 34.53 -10.78 -20.22
C MET A 102 36.00 -10.60 -19.84
N ALA A 103 36.31 -10.28 -18.58
CA ALA A 103 37.70 -10.19 -18.13
C ALA A 103 38.45 -11.51 -18.26
N ALA A 104 37.81 -12.64 -17.94
CA ALA A 104 38.42 -13.96 -18.10
C ALA A 104 38.69 -14.33 -19.57
N GLU A 105 37.89 -13.81 -20.51
CA GLU A 105 38.13 -13.95 -21.94
C GLU A 105 39.25 -13.02 -22.43
N ILE A 106 39.24 -11.74 -22.03
CA ILE A 106 40.28 -10.77 -22.36
C ILE A 106 41.64 -11.21 -21.81
N GLY A 107 41.69 -11.69 -20.57
CA GLY A 107 42.91 -12.21 -19.95
C GLY A 107 43.46 -13.44 -20.68
N ARG A 108 42.59 -14.29 -21.24
CA ARG A 108 42.98 -15.42 -22.10
C ARG A 108 43.52 -14.96 -23.46
N MET A 109 42.99 -13.88 -24.02
CA MET A 109 43.38 -13.37 -25.35
C MET A 109 44.64 -12.48 -25.32
N TYR A 110 44.85 -11.69 -24.26
CA TYR A 110 45.87 -10.64 -24.24
C TYR A 110 46.99 -10.83 -23.21
N GLY A 111 46.90 -11.84 -22.33
CA GLY A 111 47.92 -12.15 -21.33
C GLY A 111 47.98 -11.15 -20.18
N GLN A 112 47.67 -11.63 -18.96
CA GLN A 112 47.85 -10.99 -17.63
C GLN A 112 48.00 -9.46 -17.56
N ALA A 113 47.08 -8.69 -18.17
CA ALA A 113 46.84 -7.33 -17.69
C ALA A 113 46.18 -7.43 -16.30
N ASP A 114 46.44 -6.46 -15.41
CA ASP A 114 46.11 -6.38 -13.98
C ASP A 114 44.59 -6.46 -13.68
N LEU A 115 43.98 -7.61 -13.99
CA LEU A 115 42.55 -7.91 -13.83
C LEU A 115 42.23 -8.47 -12.44
N THR A 116 43.24 -8.73 -11.62
CA THR A 116 43.08 -9.31 -10.28
C THR A 116 42.40 -8.34 -9.32
N LYS A 117 42.75 -7.05 -9.35
CA LYS A 117 42.04 -5.99 -8.60
C LYS A 117 40.58 -5.88 -9.04
N THR A 118 40.37 -5.86 -10.36
CA THR A 118 39.04 -5.78 -10.95
C THR A 118 38.17 -6.99 -10.59
N GLN A 119 38.76 -8.19 -10.59
CA GLN A 119 38.10 -9.43 -10.16
C GLN A 119 37.69 -9.37 -8.68
N LEU A 120 38.56 -8.83 -7.82
CA LEU A 120 38.34 -8.72 -6.38
C LEU A 120 37.24 -7.70 -6.04
N GLU A 121 37.20 -6.57 -6.76
CA GLU A 121 36.12 -5.58 -6.65
C GLU A 121 34.76 -6.15 -7.09
N TRP A 122 34.74 -7.00 -8.13
CA TRP A 122 33.51 -7.67 -8.58
C TRP A 122 33.04 -8.77 -7.64
N GLU A 123 33.95 -9.59 -7.11
CA GLU A 123 33.62 -10.59 -6.09
C GLU A 123 33.07 -9.91 -4.82
N LYS A 124 33.64 -8.76 -4.44
CA LYS A 124 33.11 -7.93 -3.33
C LYS A 124 31.71 -7.40 -3.64
N ALA A 125 31.43 -6.93 -4.86
CA ALA A 125 30.11 -6.46 -5.25
C ALA A 125 29.06 -7.60 -5.24
N ILE A 126 29.43 -8.80 -5.70
CA ILE A 126 28.57 -9.99 -5.66
C ILE A 126 28.27 -10.40 -4.20
N ALA A 127 29.29 -10.43 -3.33
CA ALA A 127 29.11 -10.74 -1.92
C ALA A 127 28.24 -9.68 -1.21
N GLN A 128 28.41 -8.40 -1.55
CA GLN A 128 27.56 -7.32 -1.02
C GLN A 128 26.10 -7.47 -1.46
N SER A 129 25.86 -7.89 -2.71
CA SER A 129 24.50 -8.16 -3.20
C SER A 129 23.81 -9.30 -2.44
N GLN A 130 24.53 -10.39 -2.17
CA GLN A 130 24.02 -11.50 -1.35
C GLN A 130 23.68 -11.05 0.08
N THR A 131 24.55 -10.26 0.72
CA THR A 131 24.26 -9.72 2.06
C THR A 131 23.11 -8.71 2.07
N MET A 132 22.88 -7.98 0.97
CA MET A 132 21.71 -7.11 0.83
C MET A 132 20.42 -7.91 0.73
N GLU A 133 20.42 -9.05 0.02
CA GLU A 133 19.26 -9.94 -0.07
C GLU A 133 18.86 -10.47 1.33
N GLU A 134 19.84 -10.87 2.14
CA GLU A 134 19.62 -11.31 3.53
C GLU A 134 19.10 -10.18 4.43
N ARG A 135 19.73 -9.00 4.38
CA ARG A 135 19.26 -7.82 5.13
C ARG A 135 17.84 -7.40 4.75
N MET A 136 17.53 -7.47 3.46
CA MET A 136 16.20 -7.17 2.95
C MET A 136 15.17 -8.17 3.46
N THR A 137 15.54 -9.44 3.52
CA THR A 137 14.66 -10.50 4.05
C THR A 137 14.33 -10.22 5.51
N MET A 138 15.34 -9.94 6.35
CA MET A 138 15.12 -9.59 7.77
C MET A 138 14.27 -8.32 7.95
N PHE A 139 14.45 -7.32 7.09
CA PHE A 139 13.64 -6.11 7.11
C PHE A 139 12.17 -6.39 6.77
N LEU A 140 11.91 -7.19 5.72
CA LEU A 140 10.56 -7.54 5.29
C LEU A 140 9.85 -8.45 6.32
N GLU A 141 10.58 -9.37 6.94
CA GLU A 141 10.08 -10.19 8.05
C GLU A 141 9.74 -9.32 9.28
N GLY A 142 10.57 -8.33 9.59
CA GLY A 142 10.30 -7.36 10.66
C GLY A 142 9.05 -6.50 10.38
N ILE A 143 8.84 -6.10 9.13
CA ILE A 143 7.59 -5.40 8.73
C ILE A 143 6.40 -6.34 8.82
N GLU A 144 6.49 -7.58 8.35
CA GLU A 144 5.40 -8.55 8.46
C GLU A 144 5.04 -8.77 9.94
N GLN A 145 6.04 -8.93 10.80
CA GLN A 145 5.84 -9.09 12.23
C GLN A 145 5.23 -7.84 12.88
N THR A 146 5.62 -6.64 12.44
CA THR A 146 5.04 -5.36 12.94
C THR A 146 3.63 -5.10 12.41
N ALA A 147 3.32 -5.56 11.20
CA ALA A 147 1.98 -5.49 10.63
C ALA A 147 1.04 -6.55 11.26
N SER A 148 1.60 -7.65 11.78
CA SER A 148 0.89 -8.74 12.44
C SER A 148 0.75 -8.53 13.95
N ALA A 149 1.72 -7.87 14.58
CA ALA A 149 1.67 -7.47 15.98
C ALA A 149 0.72 -6.28 16.11
N ASP A 150 -0.21 -6.41 17.05
CA ASP A 150 -1.35 -5.53 17.25
C ASP A 150 -1.07 -4.04 16.96
N VAL A 151 -1.95 -3.51 16.13
CA VAL A 151 -2.12 -2.12 15.72
C VAL A 151 -2.28 -1.12 16.91
N ALA A 152 -2.30 -1.62 18.14
CA ALA A 152 -2.51 -0.88 19.38
C ALA A 152 -1.31 -0.04 19.86
N ALA A 153 -0.08 -0.27 19.35
CA ALA A 153 1.15 0.30 19.94
C ALA A 153 2.03 1.16 19.02
N ALA A 154 1.53 1.64 17.87
CA ALA A 154 2.32 2.53 17.01
C ALA A 154 2.30 3.98 17.53
N PRO A 155 3.46 4.64 17.71
CA PRO A 155 3.49 6.09 17.91
C PRO A 155 3.00 6.74 16.62
N SER A 156 1.79 7.28 16.68
CA SER A 156 1.11 7.93 15.58
C SER A 156 1.84 9.23 15.22
N GLU A 157 2.13 9.44 13.93
CA GLU A 157 1.91 10.79 13.40
C GLU A 157 0.45 11.10 13.71
N ALA A 158 0.23 11.92 14.73
CA ALA A 158 -1.09 12.17 15.26
C ALA A 158 -1.88 12.91 14.17
N ILE A 159 -2.82 12.21 13.54
CA ILE A 159 -3.79 12.86 12.67
C ILE A 159 -4.51 13.89 13.51
N SER A 160 -4.52 15.13 13.03
CA SER A 160 -5.13 16.22 13.77
C SER A 160 -6.64 16.07 13.79
N ASP A 161 -7.22 16.57 14.86
CA ASP A 161 -8.66 16.66 15.06
C ASP A 161 -9.35 17.44 13.92
N GLU A 162 -8.70 18.49 13.43
CA GLU A 162 -9.14 19.31 12.30
C GLU A 162 -9.10 18.57 10.96
N GLU A 163 -8.16 17.66 10.73
CA GLU A 163 -8.15 16.80 9.54
C GLU A 163 -9.36 15.85 9.52
N ILE A 164 -9.72 15.30 10.69
CA ILE A 164 -10.90 14.44 10.81
C ILE A 164 -12.18 15.23 10.56
N ASP A 165 -12.30 16.43 11.12
CA ASP A 165 -13.47 17.27 10.90
C ASP A 165 -13.60 17.71 9.43
N ARG A 166 -12.48 17.99 8.75
CA ARG A 166 -12.46 18.28 7.31
C ARG A 166 -12.90 17.09 6.46
N LEU A 167 -12.49 15.87 6.81
CA LEU A 167 -12.94 14.65 6.11
C LEU A 167 -14.46 14.46 6.23
N ILE A 168 -15.01 14.64 7.44
CA ILE A 168 -16.46 14.54 7.67
C ILE A 168 -17.22 15.61 6.86
N ALA A 169 -16.73 16.85 6.87
CA ALA A 169 -17.36 17.96 6.16
C ALA A 169 -17.29 17.80 4.62
N ALA A 170 -16.17 17.29 4.09
CA ALA A 170 -16.01 17.04 2.65
C ALA A 170 -17.04 16.01 2.15
N GLU A 171 -17.21 14.90 2.88
CA GLU A 171 -18.19 13.87 2.51
C GLU A 171 -19.64 14.40 2.63
N GLU A 172 -19.91 15.28 3.61
CA GLU A 172 -21.21 15.95 3.73
C GLU A 172 -21.54 16.81 2.49
N GLN A 173 -20.54 17.50 1.92
CA GLN A 173 -20.72 18.28 0.69
C GLN A 173 -20.97 17.38 -0.53
N VAL A 174 -20.25 16.27 -0.64
CA VAL A 174 -20.42 15.30 -1.74
C VAL A 174 -21.80 14.66 -1.69
N GLU A 175 -22.29 14.29 -0.51
CA GLU A 175 -23.63 13.71 -0.38
C GLU A 175 -24.73 14.74 -0.67
N LYS A 176 -24.63 15.96 -0.16
CA LYS A 176 -25.58 17.04 -0.51
C LYS A 176 -25.62 17.30 -2.02
N ALA A 177 -24.48 17.20 -2.70
CA ALA A 177 -24.43 17.31 -4.15
C ALA A 177 -25.13 16.12 -4.85
N ARG A 178 -24.94 14.89 -4.34
CA ARG A 178 -25.63 13.69 -4.86
C ARG A 178 -27.14 13.74 -4.62
N GLU A 179 -27.58 14.12 -3.42
CA GLU A 179 -28.99 14.32 -3.09
C GLU A 179 -29.60 15.40 -3.98
N GLY A 180 -28.91 16.52 -4.20
CA GLY A 180 -29.35 17.57 -5.12
C GLY A 180 -29.55 17.06 -6.56
N GLN A 181 -28.63 16.24 -7.06
CA GLN A 181 -28.75 15.62 -8.39
C GLN A 181 -29.93 14.65 -8.47
N GLN A 182 -30.10 13.78 -7.47
CA GLN A 182 -31.24 12.84 -7.40
C GLN A 182 -32.57 13.58 -7.30
N MET A 183 -32.65 14.63 -6.49
CA MET A 183 -33.85 15.47 -6.38
C MET A 183 -34.16 16.19 -7.69
N SER A 184 -33.14 16.62 -8.45
CA SER A 184 -33.36 17.20 -9.78
C SER A 184 -33.88 16.16 -10.79
N ALA A 185 -33.36 14.93 -10.74
CA ALA A 185 -33.78 13.85 -11.61
C ALA A 185 -35.23 13.41 -11.31
N LEU A 186 -35.58 13.26 -10.03
CA LEU A 186 -36.94 12.95 -9.59
C LEU A 186 -37.93 14.06 -9.94
N ARG A 187 -37.53 15.33 -9.85
CA ARG A 187 -38.36 16.46 -10.29
C ARG A 187 -38.60 16.43 -11.80
N ALA A 188 -37.57 16.17 -12.60
CA ALA A 188 -37.69 16.03 -14.05
C ALA A 188 -38.62 14.86 -14.44
N GLU A 189 -38.55 13.75 -13.71
CA GLU A 189 -39.44 12.60 -13.90
C GLU A 189 -40.90 12.90 -13.52
N LEU A 190 -41.13 13.60 -12.41
CA LEU A 190 -42.46 14.06 -12.01
C LEU A 190 -43.07 15.05 -13.00
N ASP A 191 -42.26 15.97 -13.54
CA ASP A 191 -42.73 16.94 -14.54
C ASP A 191 -43.06 16.24 -15.88
N ALA A 192 -42.25 15.26 -16.29
CA ALA A 192 -42.56 14.41 -17.44
C ALA A 192 -43.87 13.63 -17.25
N LEU A 193 -44.10 13.03 -16.08
CA LEU A 193 -45.34 12.31 -15.77
C LEU A 193 -46.56 13.24 -15.71
N LYS A 194 -46.42 14.45 -15.15
CA LYS A 194 -47.50 15.45 -15.15
C LYS A 194 -47.86 15.91 -16.56
N SER A 195 -46.86 16.08 -17.44
CA SER A 195 -47.11 16.42 -18.85
C SER A 195 -47.84 15.30 -19.61
N GLN A 196 -47.63 14.04 -19.24
CA GLN A 196 -48.33 12.89 -19.81
C GLN A 196 -49.74 12.68 -19.21
N GLY A 197 -49.92 12.98 -17.92
CA GLY A 197 -51.22 12.92 -17.23
C GLY A 197 -52.20 13.99 -17.71
N GLY A 198 -51.74 15.22 -17.96
CA GLY A 198 -52.57 16.31 -18.50
C GLY A 198 -53.08 16.07 -19.92
N ALA A 199 -52.48 15.15 -20.69
CA ALA A 199 -52.95 14.78 -22.03
C ALA A 199 -54.08 13.74 -22.02
N LYS A 200 -54.35 13.08 -20.88
CA LYS A 200 -55.42 12.07 -20.74
C LYS A 200 -56.73 12.61 -20.17
N GLU A 201 -56.73 13.79 -19.55
CA GLU A 201 -57.96 14.42 -19.02
C GLU A 201 -58.61 15.43 -19.99
N ALA A 202 -58.05 15.62 -21.19
CA ALA A 202 -58.53 16.58 -22.19
C ALA A 202 -59.16 15.94 -23.45
N LYS A 203 -59.77 14.75 -23.34
CA LYS A 203 -60.56 14.14 -24.42
C LYS A 203 -61.91 13.64 -23.93
#